data_AF-A0A239I927-F1
#
_entry.id   AF-A0A239I927-F1
#
_cell.length_a   1.000
_cell.length_b   1.000
_cell.length_c   1.000
_cell.angle_alpha   90.00
_cell.angle_beta   90.00
_cell.angle_gamma   90.00
#
_symmetry.space_group_name_H-M   'P 1'
#
loop_
_entity.id
_entity.type
_entity.pdbx_description
1 polymer ?
#
loop_
_entity_poly.entity_id
_entity_poly.type
_entity_poly.pdbx_seq_one_letter_code
_entity_poly.pdbx_strand_id
1 'polypeptide(L)'
;MKVCADCVDVCIKRRGKSSATLPPDDGTGCMAAAISAMSNLLVSQGLICVDLMDMEQVLRGGGTALFASGEASGEGRASAAAEHALAKMKRQIAALAMGAGVERHHDCH
;
A
#
# COMPACT_ATOMS: atom_id res chain seq x y z
N MET A 1 26.89 14.65 1.19
CA MET A 1 25.76 13.79 1.62
C MET A 1 25.04 14.51 2.76
N LYS A 2 23.91 15.17 2.46
CA LYS A 2 23.24 16.14 3.35
C LYS A 2 21.73 15.85 3.41
N VAL A 3 21.37 14.57 3.49
CA VAL A 3 19.97 14.09 3.43
C VAL A 3 19.44 13.71 4.82
N CYS A 4 20.31 13.51 5.81
CA CYS A 4 19.90 12.98 7.12
C CYS A 4 19.28 13.99 8.09
N ALA A 5 19.52 15.30 7.98
CA ALA A 5 18.99 16.28 8.95
C ALA A 5 17.61 16.83 8.54
N ASP A 6 17.43 17.18 7.27
CA ASP A 6 16.20 17.83 6.80
C ASP A 6 15.01 16.84 6.68
N CYS A 7 15.25 15.57 6.35
CA CYS A 7 14.20 14.54 6.29
C CYS A 7 13.64 14.20 7.68
N VAL A 8 14.47 14.17 8.71
CA VAL A 8 14.04 13.83 10.08
C VAL A 8 13.17 14.94 10.66
N ASP A 9 13.51 16.20 10.39
CA ASP A 9 12.79 17.35 10.96
C ASP A 9 11.37 17.51 10.37
N VAL A 10 11.18 17.19 9.08
CA VAL A 10 9.84 17.10 8.45
C VAL A 10 9.02 15.94 9.03
N CYS A 11 9.64 14.79 9.29
CA CYS A 11 8.96 13.61 9.83
C CYS A 11 8.53 13.81 11.31
N ILE A 12 9.36 14.47 12.14
CA ILE A 12 9.04 14.72 13.56
C ILE A 12 7.92 15.75 13.73
N LYS A 13 7.86 16.78 12.85
CA LYS A 13 6.89 17.89 12.95
C LYS A 13 5.44 17.52 12.58
N ARG A 14 5.20 16.37 11.94
CA ARG A 14 3.85 15.88 11.55
C ARG A 14 3.27 14.77 12.44
N ARG A 15 3.87 14.49 13.61
CA ARG A 15 3.57 13.39 14.55
C ARG A 15 2.10 13.16 14.98
N GLY A 16 1.15 14.02 14.63
CA GLY A 16 -0.23 13.98 15.14
C GLY A 16 -1.35 13.71 14.14
N LYS A 17 -1.06 13.38 12.86
CA LYS A 17 -2.09 13.30 11.80
C LYS A 17 -2.15 11.96 11.05
N SER A 18 -1.66 10.89 11.67
CA SER A 18 -1.43 9.58 11.06
C SER A 18 -2.54 8.55 11.31
N SER A 19 -3.80 8.96 11.52
CA SER A 19 -4.91 8.06 11.15
C SER A 19 -4.99 8.10 9.63
N ALA A 20 -4.39 7.10 8.98
CA ALA A 20 -4.49 6.88 7.55
C ALA A 20 -5.94 6.50 7.19
N THR A 21 -6.85 7.46 7.28
CA THR A 21 -8.13 7.37 6.59
C THR A 21 -7.81 7.64 5.14
N LEU A 22 -7.74 6.58 4.33
CA LEU A 22 -7.64 6.72 2.88
C LEU A 22 -8.84 7.58 2.42
N PRO A 23 -8.61 8.58 1.54
CA PRO A 23 -9.69 9.39 1.03
C PRO A 23 -10.71 8.50 0.28
N PRO A 24 -12.02 8.83 0.32
CA PRO A 24 -13.05 8.08 -0.36
C PRO A 24 -12.78 8.02 -1.88
N ASP A 25 -13.02 6.85 -2.43
CA ASP A 25 -12.63 6.35 -3.73
C ASP A 25 -13.29 7.06 -4.92
N ASP A 26 -12.52 7.91 -5.59
CA ASP A 26 -12.88 8.57 -6.85
C ASP A 26 -12.16 7.94 -8.07
N GLY A 27 -11.91 6.63 -8.04
CA GLY A 27 -11.20 5.88 -9.09
C GLY A 27 -9.68 6.14 -9.15
N THR A 28 -9.19 7.28 -8.65
CA THR A 28 -7.76 7.63 -8.57
C THR A 28 -7.12 7.14 -7.26
N GLY A 29 -7.94 6.92 -6.22
CA GLY A 29 -7.49 6.52 -4.89
C GLY A 29 -6.69 5.21 -4.82
N CYS A 30 -6.90 4.27 -5.75
CA CYS A 30 -6.21 2.96 -5.77
C CYS A 30 -4.69 3.09 -5.92
N MET A 31 -4.21 3.82 -6.93
CA MET A 31 -2.77 3.97 -7.20
C MET A 31 -2.11 4.85 -6.12
N ALA A 32 -2.81 5.92 -5.72
CA ALA A 32 -2.36 6.77 -4.62
C ALA A 32 -2.23 5.98 -3.31
N ALA A 33 -3.16 5.05 -3.03
CA ALA A 33 -3.10 4.18 -1.87
C ALA A 33 -1.90 3.23 -1.92
N ALA A 34 -1.59 2.64 -3.09
CA ALA A 34 -0.43 1.77 -3.25
C ALA A 34 0.89 2.51 -2.97
N ILE A 35 1.08 3.68 -3.57
CA ILE A 35 2.30 4.50 -3.39
C ILE A 35 2.40 5.00 -1.94
N SER A 36 1.27 5.44 -1.37
CA SER A 36 1.23 5.92 0.02
C SER A 36 1.51 4.80 1.01
N ALA A 37 0.97 3.59 0.80
CA ALA A 37 1.20 2.44 1.67
C ALA A 37 2.69 2.04 1.68
N MET A 38 3.34 1.96 0.51
CA MET A 38 4.77 1.65 0.43
C MET A 38 5.62 2.75 1.05
N SER A 39 5.31 4.02 0.75
CA SER A 39 6.06 5.16 1.29
C SER A 39 5.93 5.23 2.81
N ASN A 40 4.77 4.88 3.37
CA ASN A 40 4.51 4.88 4.80
C ASN A 40 5.35 3.82 5.54
N LEU A 41 5.78 2.73 4.90
CA LEU A 41 6.71 1.76 5.51
C LEU A 41 8.13 2.33 5.70
N LEU A 42 8.51 3.34 4.91
CA LEU A 42 9.83 3.98 4.94
C LEU A 42 9.87 5.17 5.89
N VAL A 43 8.85 6.03 5.85
CA VAL A 43 8.89 7.36 6.48
C VAL A 43 8.05 7.47 7.75
N SER A 44 7.09 6.55 7.95
CA SER A 44 6.21 6.58 9.11
C SER A 44 6.85 5.87 10.28
N GLN A 45 6.75 6.45 11.47
CA GLN A 45 7.15 5.77 12.71
C GLN A 45 6.08 4.73 13.08
N GLY A 46 6.09 3.61 12.38
CA GLY A 46 5.37 2.39 12.74
C GLY A 46 6.20 1.53 13.70
N LEU A 47 5.57 0.51 14.29
CA LEU A 47 6.29 -0.52 15.07
C LEU A 47 7.22 -1.37 14.17
N ILE A 48 6.96 -1.40 12.86
CA ILE A 48 7.70 -2.14 11.85
C ILE A 48 7.96 -1.18 10.69
N CYS A 49 9.23 -0.88 10.42
CA CYS A 49 9.69 -0.08 9.29
C CYS A 49 10.63 -0.94 8.45
N VAL A 50 10.64 -0.69 7.14
CA VAL A 50 11.57 -1.34 6.19
C VAL A 50 12.54 -0.27 5.70
N ASP A 51 13.79 -0.64 5.39
CA ASP A 51 14.74 0.31 4.84
C ASP A 51 14.63 0.45 3.31
N LEU A 52 15.22 1.53 2.76
CA LEU A 52 15.13 1.82 1.33
C LEU A 52 15.92 0.83 0.47
N MET A 53 17.02 0.27 0.98
CA MET A 53 17.85 -0.69 0.25
C MET A 53 17.13 -2.04 0.14
N ASP A 54 16.40 -2.45 1.18
CA ASP A 54 15.54 -3.63 1.16
C ASP A 54 14.43 -3.50 0.12
N MET A 55 13.73 -2.35 0.09
CA MET A 55 12.71 -2.10 -0.93
C MET A 55 13.29 -2.04 -2.34
N GLU A 56 14.45 -1.39 -2.52
CA GLU A 56 15.13 -1.35 -3.82
C GLU A 56 15.47 -2.77 -4.28
N GLN A 57 16.01 -3.62 -3.42
CA GLN A 57 16.36 -4.99 -3.79
C GLN A 57 15.14 -5.84 -4.16
N VAL A 58 14.02 -5.71 -3.43
CA VAL A 58 12.79 -6.47 -3.71
C VAL A 58 12.13 -6.01 -5.02
N LEU A 59 12.18 -4.71 -5.32
CA LEU A 59 11.51 -4.12 -6.48
C LEU A 59 12.39 -4.10 -7.74
N ARG A 60 13.72 -4.11 -7.60
CA ARG A 60 14.66 -4.03 -8.73
C ARG A 60 14.57 -5.29 -9.59
N GLY A 61 14.27 -5.08 -10.87
CA GLY A 61 14.02 -6.18 -11.82
C GLY A 61 12.60 -6.73 -11.77
N GLY A 62 11.71 -6.10 -10.99
CA GLY A 62 10.28 -6.43 -10.96
C GLY A 62 9.60 -6.12 -12.30
N GLY A 63 8.77 -7.06 -12.77
CA GLY A 63 7.91 -6.90 -13.93
C GLY A 63 6.55 -6.29 -13.54
N THR A 64 5.47 -6.98 -13.90
CA THR A 64 4.13 -6.57 -13.49
C THR A 64 3.94 -6.73 -11.97
N ALA A 65 3.46 -5.67 -11.32
CA ALA A 65 3.13 -5.66 -9.90
C ALA A 65 1.61 -5.60 -9.69
N LEU A 66 1.16 -6.12 -8.55
CA LEU A 66 -0.23 -6.10 -8.10
C LEU A 66 -0.31 -5.52 -6.69
N PHE A 67 -1.40 -4.81 -6.40
CA PHE A 67 -1.65 -4.24 -5.09
C PHE A 67 -3.10 -4.47 -4.68
N ALA A 68 -3.27 -4.93 -3.44
CA ALA A 68 -4.57 -5.13 -2.81
C ALA A 68 -4.48 -4.71 -1.35
N SER A 69 -5.56 -4.12 -0.84
CA SER A 69 -5.78 -3.80 0.56
C SER A 69 -7.08 -4.43 1.02
N GLY A 70 -7.16 -4.75 2.31
CA GLY A 70 -8.36 -5.28 2.95
C GLY A 70 -8.59 -4.58 4.28
N GLU A 71 -9.85 -4.38 4.62
CA GLU A 71 -10.28 -3.76 5.87
C GLU A 71 -11.25 -4.69 6.58
N ALA A 72 -11.13 -4.75 7.91
CA ALA A 72 -12.03 -5.50 8.77
C ALA A 72 -12.03 -4.91 10.18
N SER A 73 -13.11 -5.13 10.92
CA SER A 73 -13.32 -4.64 12.28
C SER A 73 -13.74 -5.78 13.21
N GLY A 74 -13.59 -5.60 14.52
CA GLY A 74 -13.96 -6.59 15.53
C GLY A 74 -12.85 -7.59 15.88
N GLU A 75 -13.25 -8.72 16.48
CA GLU A 75 -12.36 -9.82 16.84
C GLU A 75 -11.91 -10.58 15.59
N GLY A 76 -10.63 -10.93 15.50
CA GLY A 76 -10.08 -11.55 14.29
C GLY A 76 -9.90 -10.59 13.09
N ARG A 77 -9.99 -9.26 13.29
CA ARG A 77 -9.86 -8.26 12.21
C ARG A 77 -8.61 -8.42 11.33
N ALA A 78 -7.49 -8.83 11.91
CA ALA A 78 -6.24 -8.98 11.15
C ALA A 78 -6.35 -10.11 10.11
N SER A 79 -6.90 -11.25 10.51
CA SER A 79 -7.13 -12.39 9.63
C SER A 79 -8.17 -12.06 8.56
N ALA A 80 -9.30 -11.49 8.96
CA ALA A 80 -10.36 -11.12 8.02
C ALA A 80 -9.91 -10.09 6.97
N ALA A 81 -9.16 -9.07 7.38
CA ALA A 81 -8.59 -8.08 6.45
C ALA A 81 -7.60 -8.73 5.46
N ALA A 82 -6.75 -9.64 5.94
CA ALA A 82 -5.82 -10.38 5.09
C ALA A 82 -6.55 -11.29 4.08
N GLU A 83 -7.60 -11.99 4.51
CA GLU A 83 -8.42 -12.83 3.63
C GLU A 83 -9.10 -12.00 2.53
N HIS A 84 -9.66 -10.84 2.88
CA HIS A 84 -10.26 -9.92 1.91
C HIS A 84 -9.23 -9.43 0.88
N ALA A 85 -8.04 -9.03 1.33
CA ALA A 85 -6.95 -8.59 0.45
C ALA A 85 -6.51 -9.72 -0.51
N LEU A 86 -6.36 -10.95 0.00
CA LEU A 86 -6.00 -12.12 -0.81
C LEU A 86 -7.07 -12.47 -1.83
N ALA A 87 -8.35 -12.38 -1.47
CA ALA A 87 -9.45 -12.60 -2.40
C ALA A 87 -9.47 -11.57 -3.53
N LYS A 88 -9.17 -10.29 -3.23
CA LYS A 88 -9.01 -9.24 -4.24
C LYS A 88 -7.82 -9.50 -5.15
N MET A 89 -6.68 -9.88 -4.59
CA MET A 89 -5.47 -10.18 -5.35
C MET A 89 -5.67 -11.38 -6.29
N LYS A 90 -6.33 -12.46 -5.84
CA LYS A 90 -6.65 -13.62 -6.68
C LYS A 90 -7.46 -13.24 -7.92
N ARG A 91 -8.45 -12.34 -7.78
CA ARG A 91 -9.24 -11.82 -8.91
C ARG A 91 -8.37 -11.04 -9.90
N GLN A 92 -7.46 -10.19 -9.41
CA GLN A 92 -6.54 -9.43 -10.25
C GLN A 92 -5.57 -10.33 -11.02
N ILE A 93 -5.01 -11.37 -10.38
CA ILE A 93 -4.15 -12.35 -11.05
C ILE A 93 -4.92 -13.08 -12.17
N ALA A 94 -6.15 -13.50 -11.88
CA ALA A 94 -6.99 -14.15 -12.88
C ALA A 94 -7.28 -13.23 -14.08
N ALA A 95 -7.50 -11.92 -13.85
CA ALA A 95 -7.69 -10.95 -14.92
C ALA A 95 -6.44 -10.79 -15.81
N LEU A 96 -5.24 -10.74 -15.21
CA LEU A 96 -3.98 -10.67 -15.96
C LEU A 96 -3.72 -11.93 -16.80
N ALA A 97 -4.06 -13.11 -16.26
CA ALA A 97 -3.89 -14.39 -16.97
C ALA A 97 -4.76 -14.50 -18.24
N MET A 98 -5.88 -13.78 -18.30
CA MET A 98 -6.81 -13.79 -19.44
C MET A 98 -6.48 -12.75 -20.52
N GLY A 99 -5.36 -12.04 -20.42
CA GLY A 99 -4.95 -11.05 -21.44
C GLY A 99 -5.78 -9.77 -21.47
N ALA A 100 -6.65 -9.56 -20.47
CA ALA A 100 -7.38 -8.31 -20.30
C ALA A 100 -6.41 -7.26 -19.74
N GLY A 101 -5.89 -6.39 -20.62
CA GLY A 101 -5.09 -5.25 -20.21
C GLY A 101 -5.90 -4.34 -19.29
N VAL A 102 -5.54 -4.29 -17.99
CA VAL A 102 -6.06 -3.38 -16.95
C VAL A 102 -7.51 -2.95 -17.22
N GLU A 103 -8.42 -3.92 -17.33
CA GLU A 103 -9.82 -3.58 -17.49
C GLU A 103 -10.41 -3.22 -16.14
N ARG A 104 -11.02 -2.04 -16.14
CA ARG A 104 -11.62 -1.30 -15.03
C ARG A 104 -12.67 -2.14 -14.32
N HIS A 105 -12.27 -3.01 -13.39
CA HIS A 105 -13.21 -3.61 -12.46
C HIS A 105 -13.46 -2.65 -11.31
N HIS A 106 -14.45 -1.80 -11.55
CA HIS A 106 -15.02 -0.85 -10.62
C HIS A 106 -15.98 -1.60 -9.68
N ASP A 107 -15.47 -2.55 -8.90
CA ASP A 107 -16.23 -3.24 -7.86
C ASP A 107 -15.37 -3.40 -6.61
N CYS A 108 -15.25 -2.30 -5.87
CA CYS A 108 -14.94 -2.30 -4.45
C CYS A 108 -16.27 -2.25 -3.70
N HIS A 109 -16.80 -3.42 -3.33
CA HIS A 109 -17.69 -3.56 -2.17
C HIS A 109 -16.85 -3.87 -0.94
#